data_AF-A0A2G2G5X3-F1
#
_entry.id   AF-A0A2G2G5X3-F1
#
_cell.length_a   1.000
_cell.length_b   1.000
_cell.length_c   1.000
_cell.angle_alpha   90.00
_cell.angle_beta   90.00
_cell.angle_gamma   90.00
#
_symmetry.space_group_name_H-M   'P 1'
#
loop_
_entity.id
_entity.type
_entity.pdbx_description
1 polymer ?
#
loop_
_entity_poly.entity_id
_entity_poly.type
_entity_poly.pdbx_seq_one_letter_code
_entity_poly.pdbx_strand_id
1 'polypeptide(L)'
;MSNYQHGAQNISQHRETYGRILDITVWSGGLIGVSILFFSMVFAAKIAWFPALIISFVTAILTGMVLKIGSAWYATIVGLAILTLIMGMGISAIAGLG
;
A
#
# COMPACT_ATOMS: atom_id res chain seq x y z
N MET A 1 23.50 -1.81 -45.27
CA MET A 1 23.72 -2.35 -43.91
C MET A 1 23.59 -1.20 -42.93
N SER A 2 22.71 -1.30 -41.93
CA SER A 2 22.55 -0.25 -40.91
C SER A 2 23.85 -0.12 -40.12
N ASN A 3 24.38 1.09 -40.01
CA ASN A 3 25.61 1.39 -39.28
C ASN A 3 25.28 1.43 -37.78
N TYR A 4 25.02 0.26 -37.20
CA TYR A 4 24.73 0.11 -35.77
C TYR A 4 25.99 0.42 -34.96
N GLN A 5 25.96 1.50 -34.19
CA GLN A 5 26.98 1.77 -33.17
C GLN A 5 26.56 1.12 -31.87
N HIS A 6 27.34 0.12 -31.44
CA HIS A 6 27.15 -0.53 -30.16
C HIS A 6 27.14 0.51 -29.02
N GLY A 7 26.14 0.41 -28.14
CA GLY A 7 25.97 1.36 -27.02
C GLY A 7 25.27 2.68 -27.35
N ALA A 8 25.05 3.02 -28.62
CA ALA A 8 24.31 4.21 -29.03
C ALA A 8 22.79 3.99 -29.16
N GLN A 9 22.31 2.79 -28.82
CA GLN A 9 20.89 2.46 -28.88
C GLN A 9 20.12 3.28 -27.84
N ASN A 10 19.02 3.89 -28.27
CA ASN A 10 18.14 4.63 -27.38
C ASN A 10 17.45 3.67 -26.39
N ILE A 11 17.81 3.76 -25.11
CA ILE A 11 17.24 2.96 -24.01
C ILE A 11 16.21 3.70 -23.16
N SER A 12 15.72 4.85 -23.62
CA SER A 12 14.74 5.67 -22.88
C SER A 12 13.52 4.86 -22.41
N GLN A 13 12.96 4.04 -23.28
CA GLN A 13 11.81 3.17 -22.96
C GLN A 13 12.14 2.10 -21.92
N HIS A 14 13.34 1.50 -21.97
CA HIS A 14 13.77 0.52 -20.98
C HIS A 14 13.95 1.16 -19.59
N ARG A 15 14.53 2.37 -19.56
CA ARG A 15 14.70 3.14 -18.32
C ARG A 15 13.36 3.53 -17.71
N GLU A 16 12.41 3.99 -18.53
CA GLU A 16 11.06 4.33 -18.08
C GLU A 16 10.31 3.10 -17.55
N THR A 17 10.36 1.99 -18.27
CA THR A 17 9.72 0.73 -17.85
C THR A 17 10.29 0.23 -16.53
N TYR A 18 11.62 0.24 -16.38
CA TYR A 18 12.26 -0.17 -15.13
C TYR A 18 11.88 0.75 -13.97
N GLY A 19 11.83 2.06 -14.20
CA GLY A 19 11.34 3.03 -13.21
C GLY A 19 9.92 2.69 -12.73
N ARG A 20 9.00 2.42 -13.67
CA ARG A 20 7.62 2.03 -13.33
C ARG A 20 7.55 0.73 -12.54
N ILE A 21 8.38 -0.27 -12.88
CA ILE A 21 8.43 -1.53 -12.13
C ILE A 21 8.87 -1.28 -10.69
N LEU A 22 9.87 -0.43 -10.47
CA LEU A 22 10.30 -0.07 -9.13
C LEU A 22 9.20 0.67 -8.35
N ASP A 23 8.52 1.63 -8.98
CA ASP A 23 7.41 2.36 -8.36
C ASP A 23 6.29 1.41 -7.92
N ILE A 24 5.89 0.48 -8.79
CA ILE A 24 4.88 -0.55 -8.48
C ILE A 24 5.37 -1.47 -7.36
N THR A 25 6.66 -1.81 -7.33
CA THR A 25 7.24 -2.68 -6.31
C THR A 25 7.20 -2.02 -4.94
N VAL A 26 7.60 -0.75 -4.85
CA VAL A 26 7.54 0.03 -3.61
C VAL A 26 6.09 0.19 -3.15
N TRP A 27 5.19 0.51 -4.07
CA TRP A 27 3.76 0.63 -3.78
C TRP A 27 3.17 -0.68 -3.24
N SER A 28 3.47 -1.81 -3.89
CA SER A 28 2.97 -3.13 -3.48
C SER A 28 3.57 -3.57 -2.14
N GLY A 29 4.87 -3.35 -1.94
CA GLY A 29 5.56 -3.65 -0.69
C GLY A 29 4.98 -2.85 0.49
N GLY A 30 4.69 -1.56 0.28
CA GLY A 30 4.02 -0.72 1.26
C GLY A 30 2.65 -1.28 1.66
N LEU A 31 1.82 -1.66 0.69
CA LEU A 31 0.50 -2.23 0.96
C LEU A 31 0.58 -3.53 1.75
N ILE A 32 1.50 -4.42 1.38
CA ILE A 32 1.73 -5.67 2.10
C ILE A 32 2.17 -5.37 3.54
N GLY A 33 3.10 -4.44 3.72
CA GLY A 33 3.59 -4.05 5.06
C GLY A 33 2.48 -3.51 5.96
N VAL A 34 1.64 -2.60 5.47
CA VAL A 34 0.49 -2.05 6.22
C VAL A 34 -0.54 -3.13 6.54
N SER A 35 -0.79 -4.04 5.60
CA SER A 35 -1.73 -5.15 5.79
C SER A 35 -1.25 -6.09 6.89
N ILE A 36 0.03 -6.49 6.85
CA ILE A 36 0.66 -7.30 7.89
C ILE A 36 0.58 -6.58 9.23
N LEU A 37 0.93 -5.30 9.28
CA LEU A 37 0.89 -4.50 10.51
C LEU A 37 -0.52 -4.52 11.15
N PHE A 38 -1.57 -4.30 10.36
CA PHE A 38 -2.95 -4.37 10.86
C PHE A 38 -3.30 -5.76 11.40
N PHE A 39 -3.05 -6.82 10.61
CA PHE A 39 -3.36 -8.18 11.04
C PHE A 39 -2.54 -8.64 12.25
N SER A 40 -1.28 -8.24 12.34
CA SER A 40 -0.44 -8.49 13.51
C SER A 40 -1.00 -7.81 14.76
N MET A 41 -1.49 -6.57 14.66
CA MET A 41 -2.11 -5.90 15.81
C MET A 41 -3.39 -6.61 16.25
N VAL A 42 -4.27 -6.95 15.32
CA VAL A 42 -5.56 -7.56 15.64
C VAL A 42 -5.42 -8.99 16.15
N PHE A 43 -4.69 -9.83 15.43
CA PHE A 43 -4.65 -11.27 15.70
C PHE A 43 -3.49 -11.70 16.60
N ALA A 44 -2.30 -11.11 16.43
CA ALA A 44 -1.13 -11.49 17.23
C ALA A 44 -1.06 -10.72 18.55
N ALA A 45 -1.24 -9.39 18.51
CA ALA A 45 -1.20 -8.54 19.70
C ALA A 45 -2.54 -8.40 20.43
N LYS A 46 -3.63 -8.93 19.86
CA LYS A 46 -5.00 -8.88 20.43
C LYS A 46 -5.50 -7.46 20.70
N ILE A 47 -5.04 -6.48 19.93
CA ILE A 47 -5.54 -5.11 19.97
C ILE A 47 -6.92 -5.09 19.30
N ALA A 48 -7.86 -4.32 19.86
CA ALA A 48 -9.16 -4.14 19.23
C ALA A 48 -9.02 -3.62 17.79
N TRP A 49 -9.87 -4.13 16.90
CA TRP A 49 -9.75 -3.88 15.45
C TRP A 49 -9.81 -2.40 15.09
N PHE A 50 -10.61 -1.60 15.81
CA PHE A 50 -10.82 -0.19 15.51
C PHE A 50 -9.58 0.67 15.84
N PRO A 51 -8.98 0.60 17.04
CA PRO A 51 -7.67 1.22 17.29
C PRO A 51 -6.57 0.74 16.33
N ALA A 52 -6.53 -0.56 16.01
CA ALA A 52 -5.56 -1.11 15.07
C ALA A 52 -5.70 -0.49 13.66
N LEU A 53 -6.93 -0.23 13.22
CA LEU A 53 -7.24 0.44 11.96
C LEU A 53 -6.72 1.88 11.95
N ILE A 54 -6.90 2.63 13.04
CA ILE A 54 -6.40 4.01 13.14
C ILE A 54 -4.86 4.02 13.06
N ILE A 55 -4.19 3.15 13.81
CA ILE A 55 -2.72 3.09 13.84
C ILE A 55 -2.18 2.68 12.46
N SER A 56 -2.75 1.66 11.82
CA SER A 56 -2.31 1.22 10.50
C SER A 56 -2.59 2.26 9.42
N PHE A 57 -3.72 2.97 9.49
CA PHE A 57 -4.05 4.08 8.59
C PHE A 57 -3.05 5.21 8.71
N VAL A 58 -2.78 5.71 9.93
CA VAL A 58 -1.78 6.77 10.15
C VAL A 58 -0.40 6.33 9.66
N THR A 59 0.00 5.09 9.94
CA THR A 59 1.28 4.52 9.48
C THR A 59 1.36 4.47 7.95
N ALA A 60 0.26 4.14 7.27
CA ALA A 60 0.19 4.12 5.81
C ALA A 60 0.29 5.51 5.19
N ILE A 61 -0.32 6.52 5.81
CA ILE A 61 -0.19 7.93 5.39
C ILE A 61 1.27 8.38 5.55
N LEU A 62 1.89 8.13 6.71
CA LEU A 62 3.29 8.49 6.97
C LEU A 62 4.24 7.80 6.01
N THR A 63 4.03 6.51 5.75
CA THR A 63 4.81 5.75 4.76
C THR A 63 4.70 6.37 3.36
N GLY A 64 3.48 6.71 2.93
CA GLY A 64 3.24 7.38 1.65
C GLY A 64 3.99 8.72 1.54
N MET A 65 4.04 9.50 2.62
CA MET A 65 4.73 10.78 2.67
C MET A 65 6.26 10.61 2.62
N VAL A 66 6.80 9.72 3.44
CA VAL A 66 8.25 9.45 3.51
C VAL A 66 8.78 8.90 2.19
N LEU A 67 8.03 7.98 1.57
CA LEU A 67 8.40 7.36 0.29
C LEU A 67 7.96 8.18 -0.93
N LYS A 68 7.31 9.33 -0.72
CA LYS A 68 6.81 10.24 -1.78
C LYS A 68 5.96 9.51 -2.83
N ILE A 69 5.11 8.59 -2.38
CA ILE A 69 4.25 7.80 -3.26
C ILE A 69 3.14 8.71 -3.82
N GLY A 70 2.75 8.49 -5.08
CA GLY A 70 1.76 9.29 -5.78
C GLY A 70 0.35 9.24 -5.15
N SER A 71 -0.53 10.14 -5.61
CA SER A 71 -1.89 10.34 -5.06
C SER A 71 -2.76 9.08 -5.02
N ALA A 72 -2.55 8.16 -5.97
CA ALA A 72 -3.24 6.88 -6.02
C ALA A 72 -3.09 6.06 -4.72
N TRP A 73 -1.93 6.14 -4.06
CA TRP A 73 -1.70 5.49 -2.76
C TRP A 73 -2.69 5.96 -1.71
N TYR A 74 -2.81 7.27 -1.52
CA TYR A 74 -3.70 7.83 -0.49
C TYR A 74 -5.16 7.51 -0.77
N ALA A 75 -5.58 7.56 -2.04
CA ALA A 75 -6.93 7.14 -2.44
C ALA A 75 -7.20 5.66 -2.09
N THR A 76 -6.24 4.77 -2.38
CA THR A 76 -6.35 3.35 -2.02
C THR A 76 -6.39 3.14 -0.52
N ILE A 77 -5.52 3.79 0.26
CA ILE A 77 -5.49 3.66 1.72
C ILE A 77 -6.80 4.16 2.36
N VAL A 78 -7.34 5.30 1.91
CA VAL A 78 -8.63 5.81 2.39
C VAL A 78 -9.76 4.86 2.01
N GLY A 79 -9.79 4.37 0.76
CA GLY A 79 -10.80 3.41 0.31
C GLY A 79 -10.78 2.11 1.10
N LEU A 80 -9.59 1.56 1.35
CA LEU A 80 -9.41 0.36 2.16
C LEU A 80 -9.80 0.61 3.61
N ALA A 81 -9.46 1.75 4.20
CA ALA A 81 -9.84 2.07 5.57
C ALA A 81 -11.36 2.14 5.75
N ILE A 82 -12.07 2.78 4.81
CA ILE A 82 -13.54 2.84 4.80
C ILE A 82 -14.13 1.43 4.64
N LEU A 83 -13.59 0.62 3.72
CA LEU A 83 -14.04 -0.74 3.52
C LEU A 83 -13.86 -1.58 4.79
N THR A 84 -12.68 -1.52 5.41
CA THR A 84 -12.40 -2.23 6.67
C THR A 84 -13.30 -1.73 7.80
N LEU A 85 -13.61 -0.44 7.87
CA LEU A 85 -14.55 0.13 8.82
C LEU A 85 -15.95 -0.47 8.66
N ILE A 86 -16.49 -0.49 7.43
CA ILE A 86 -17.82 -1.03 7.12
C ILE A 86 -17.88 -2.53 7.49
N MET A 87 -16.89 -3.30 7.04
CA MET A 87 -16.82 -4.74 7.31
C MET A 87 -16.65 -5.03 8.81
N GLY A 88 -15.78 -4.28 9.48
CA GLY A 88 -15.54 -4.40 10.93
C GLY A 88 -16.79 -4.12 11.74
N MET A 89 -17.52 -3.04 11.42
CA MET A 89 -18.81 -2.73 12.05
C MET A 89 -19.86 -3.81 11.78
N GLY A 90 -19.96 -4.31 10.55
CA GLY A 90 -20.89 -5.39 10.20
C GLY A 90 -20.63 -6.66 11.01
N ILE A 91 -19.36 -7.06 11.13
CA ILE A 91 -18.97 -8.23 11.93
C ILE A 91 -19.23 -7.98 13.43
N SER A 92 -18.86 -6.81 13.97
CA SER A 92 -19.13 -6.45 15.37
C SER A 92 -20.63 -6.50 15.71
N ALA A 93 -21.49 -6.01 14.80
CA ALA A 93 -22.94 -6.03 14.98
C ALA A 93 -23.51 -7.46 15.00
N ILE A 94 -22.99 -8.37 14.16
CA ILE A 94 -23.42 -9.77 14.12
C ILE A 94 -22.88 -10.55 15.32
N ALA A 95 -21.64 -10.28 15.73
CA ALA A 95 -20.97 -10.98 16.83
C ALA A 95 -21.38 -10.48 18.23
N GLY A 96 -22.17 -9.40 18.33
CA GLY A 96 -22.56 -8.79 19.60
C GLY A 96 -21.41 -8.06 20.32
N LEU A 97 -20.31 -7.76 19.62
CA LEU A 97 -19.13 -7.07 20.14
C LEU A 97 -19.20 -5.57 19.81
N GLY A 98 -20.29 -4.93 20.28
CA GLY A 98 -20.44 -3.47 20.33
C GLY A 98 -19.88 -2.91 21.62
#